data_AF-A0A6I7WDE3-F1
#
_entry.id   AF-A0A6I7WDE3-F1
#
_cell.length_a   1.000
_cell.length_b   1.000
_cell.length_c   1.000
_cell.angle_alpha   90.00
_cell.angle_beta   90.00
_cell.angle_gamma   90.00
#
_symmetry.space_group_name_H-M   'P 1'
#
loop_
_entity.id
_entity.type
_entity.pdbx_description
1 polymer ?
#
loop_
_entity_poly.entity_id
_entity_poly.type
_entity_poly.pdbx_seq_one_letter_code
_entity_poly.pdbx_strand_id
1 'polypeptide(L)'
;MGKRNFEQAFNAVFHDKQAFNDFCSLDVRSEIETFVINSRTIYRTSKKFKKYLRFIDKVILRHLDKNEQVVHSYLKEKSVLTAVKAHSSSKCFFLTDIKDFFTSVKTQNVLHLLTRDKLRIPITDFERYIETIVNLTTFAGSIPVGFPTSPSLSNSFLLEFDAVLEKYCCEHGFIYTRYSDDIIISGKSFEGFDNLENDVQSMLYKSASEDFFLNTKKTR
;
A
#
# COMPACT_ATOMS: atom_id res chain seq x y z
N MET A 1 -23.55 -11.17 -7.29
CA MET A 1 -22.56 -12.26 -7.40
C MET A 1 -22.62 -13.04 -6.09
N GLY A 2 -22.98 -14.33 -6.10
CA GLY A 2 -23.14 -15.10 -4.86
C GLY A 2 -21.83 -15.09 -4.06
N LYS A 3 -21.90 -14.78 -2.76
CA LYS A 3 -20.72 -14.79 -1.89
C LYS A 3 -20.18 -16.23 -1.85
N ARG A 4 -18.92 -16.42 -2.22
CA ARG A 4 -18.22 -17.72 -2.18
C ARG A 4 -17.38 -17.80 -0.91
N ASN A 5 -17.11 -19.01 -0.43
CA ASN A 5 -16.09 -19.20 0.60
C ASN A 5 -14.68 -19.11 -0.02
N PHE A 6 -13.65 -19.02 0.83
CA PHE A 6 -12.30 -18.75 0.34
C PHE A 6 -11.73 -19.88 -0.51
N GLU A 7 -11.98 -21.13 -0.10
CA GLU A 7 -11.56 -22.32 -0.83
C GLU A 7 -12.20 -22.41 -2.23
N GLN A 8 -13.50 -22.13 -2.33
CA GLN A 8 -14.21 -22.06 -3.62
C GLN A 8 -13.63 -20.98 -4.53
N ALA A 9 -13.27 -19.82 -3.98
CA ALA A 9 -12.61 -18.77 -4.74
C ALA A 9 -11.21 -19.20 -5.21
N PHE A 10 -10.45 -19.90 -4.37
CA PHE A 10 -9.15 -20.46 -4.70
C PHE A 10 -9.25 -21.51 -5.82
N ASN A 11 -10.10 -22.52 -5.66
CA ASN A 11 -10.26 -23.60 -6.62
C ASN A 11 -10.74 -23.07 -7.99
N ALA A 12 -11.59 -22.03 -8.00
CA ALA A 12 -12.00 -21.38 -9.24
C ALA A 12 -10.86 -20.69 -10.01
N VAL A 13 -9.80 -20.23 -9.32
CA VAL A 13 -8.63 -19.58 -9.93
C VAL A 13 -7.56 -20.60 -10.33
N PHE A 14 -7.38 -21.65 -9.55
CA PHE A 14 -6.33 -22.65 -9.77
C PHE A 14 -6.78 -23.91 -10.50
N HIS A 15 -8.09 -24.05 -10.78
CA HIS A 15 -8.70 -25.18 -11.50
C HIS A 15 -8.28 -26.54 -10.89
N ASP A 16 -8.30 -26.64 -9.56
CA ASP A 16 -7.95 -27.83 -8.79
C ASP A 16 -6.52 -28.37 -8.99
N LYS A 17 -5.64 -27.62 -9.68
CA LYS A 17 -4.23 -28.02 -9.89
C LYS A 17 -3.35 -27.87 -8.65
N GLN A 18 -3.87 -27.22 -7.61
CA GLN A 18 -3.17 -26.96 -6.36
C GLN A 18 -4.17 -27.14 -5.23
N ALA A 19 -3.74 -27.76 -4.13
CA ALA A 19 -4.59 -27.92 -2.97
C ALA A 19 -4.68 -26.60 -2.19
N PHE A 20 -5.88 -26.23 -1.75
CA PHE A 20 -6.08 -25.05 -0.90
C PHE A 20 -5.32 -25.17 0.43
N ASN A 21 -5.20 -26.39 0.97
CA ASN A 21 -4.41 -26.63 2.18
C ASN A 21 -2.93 -26.27 1.99
N ASP A 22 -2.33 -26.58 0.83
CA ASP A 22 -0.94 -26.21 0.52
C ASP A 22 -0.74 -24.69 0.48
N PHE A 23 -1.78 -23.94 0.10
CA PHE A 23 -1.78 -22.48 0.16
C PHE A 23 -1.84 -21.99 1.62
N CYS A 24 -2.72 -22.56 2.43
CA CYS A 24 -2.89 -22.18 3.84
C CYS A 24 -1.67 -22.51 4.72
N SER A 25 -0.99 -23.63 4.44
CA SER A 25 0.15 -24.11 5.22
C SER A 25 1.51 -23.85 4.57
N LEU A 26 1.59 -22.94 3.60
CA LEU A 26 2.84 -22.64 2.90
C LEU A 26 3.91 -22.10 3.86
N ASP A 27 5.08 -22.72 3.88
CA ASP A 27 6.25 -22.14 4.54
C ASP A 27 6.85 -21.02 3.67
N VAL A 28 6.48 -19.79 3.99
CA VAL A 28 6.91 -18.56 3.31
C VAL A 28 8.44 -18.46 3.23
N ARG A 29 9.19 -18.94 4.24
CA ARG A 29 10.66 -18.85 4.24
C ARG A 29 11.29 -19.68 3.13
N SER A 30 10.73 -20.85 2.86
CA SER A 30 11.20 -21.75 1.79
C SER A 30 10.95 -21.23 0.38
N GLU A 31 10.11 -20.20 0.25
CA GLU A 31 9.61 -19.67 -1.03
C GLU A 31 10.24 -18.31 -1.41
N ILE A 32 11.22 -17.84 -0.64
CA ILE A 32 11.83 -16.51 -0.77
C ILE A 32 13.35 -16.59 -0.93
N GLU A 33 13.85 -15.86 -1.91
CA GLU A 33 15.27 -15.53 -2.07
C GLU A 33 15.48 -14.05 -1.72
N THR A 34 16.50 -13.76 -0.89
CA THR A 34 16.83 -12.40 -0.46
C THR A 34 18.00 -11.84 -1.25
N PHE A 35 17.88 -10.60 -1.72
CA PHE A 35 18.91 -9.88 -2.45
C PHE A 35 19.08 -8.47 -1.87
N VAL A 36 20.25 -7.88 -2.07
CA VAL A 36 20.49 -6.47 -1.75
C VAL A 36 20.76 -5.72 -3.05
N ILE A 37 19.98 -4.67 -3.32
CA ILE A 37 20.16 -3.79 -4.48
C ILE A 37 20.19 -2.35 -3.97
N ASN A 38 21.25 -1.60 -4.25
CA ASN A 38 21.43 -0.21 -3.81
C ASN A 38 21.18 -0.03 -2.30
N SER A 39 21.75 -0.93 -1.49
CA SER A 39 21.59 -0.96 -0.02
C SER A 39 20.15 -1.22 0.46
N ARG A 40 19.23 -1.66 -0.42
CA ARG A 40 17.87 -2.06 -0.07
C ARG A 40 17.73 -3.57 -0.17
N THR A 41 17.14 -4.18 0.85
CA THR A 41 16.78 -5.60 0.83
C THR A 41 15.54 -5.82 -0.03
N ILE A 42 15.61 -6.77 -0.95
CA ILE A 42 14.55 -7.15 -1.88
C ILE A 42 14.31 -8.65 -1.78
N TYR A 43 13.05 -9.04 -1.80
CA TYR A 43 12.62 -10.42 -1.69
C TYR A 43 12.00 -10.89 -3.02
N ARG A 44 12.63 -11.90 -3.62
CA ARG A 44 12.09 -12.57 -4.79
C ARG A 44 11.36 -13.82 -4.34
N THR A 45 10.12 -13.97 -4.80
CA THR A 45 9.30 -15.15 -4.51
C THR A 45 9.45 -16.20 -5.60
N SER A 46 9.27 -17.46 -5.23
CA SER A 46 9.15 -18.55 -6.20
C SER A 46 7.97 -18.31 -7.17
N LYS A 47 7.97 -19.02 -8.30
CA LYS A 47 6.85 -18.95 -9.25
C LYS A 47 5.53 -19.43 -8.63
N LYS A 48 5.57 -20.38 -7.69
CA LYS A 48 4.39 -20.90 -6.99
C LYS A 48 3.83 -19.82 -6.07
N PHE A 49 4.66 -19.33 -5.15
CA PHE A 49 4.23 -18.35 -4.16
C PHE A 49 3.80 -17.02 -4.78
N LYS A 50 4.47 -16.56 -5.85
CA LYS A 50 4.04 -15.38 -6.61
C LYS A 50 2.60 -15.51 -7.15
N LYS A 51 2.15 -16.72 -7.53
CA LYS A 51 0.76 -16.94 -7.97
C LYS A 51 -0.23 -16.82 -6.81
N TYR A 52 0.13 -17.33 -5.63
CA TYR A 52 -0.68 -17.18 -4.41
C TYR A 52 -0.83 -15.72 -4.00
N LEU A 53 0.26 -14.96 -4.00
CA LEU A 53 0.23 -13.54 -3.70
C LEU A 53 -0.64 -12.76 -4.70
N ARG A 54 -0.57 -13.10 -6.00
CA ARG A 54 -1.47 -12.52 -7.03
C ARG A 54 -2.93 -12.92 -6.84
N PHE A 55 -3.19 -14.13 -6.35
CA PHE A 55 -4.53 -14.57 -5.99
C PHE A 55 -5.07 -13.76 -4.82
N ILE A 56 -4.28 -13.58 -3.76
CA ILE A 56 -4.63 -12.73 -2.60
C ILE A 56 -4.93 -11.31 -3.06
N ASP A 57 -4.06 -10.71 -3.87
CA ASP A 57 -4.28 -9.36 -4.39
C ASP A 57 -5.60 -9.25 -5.19
N LYS A 58 -5.88 -10.25 -6.03
CA LYS A 58 -7.08 -10.31 -6.89
C LYS A 58 -8.38 -10.61 -6.15
N VAL A 59 -8.36 -11.39 -5.08
CA VAL A 59 -9.59 -11.84 -4.41
C VAL A 59 -9.86 -11.04 -3.14
N ILE A 60 -8.80 -10.50 -2.53
CA ILE A 60 -8.85 -9.83 -1.23
C ILE A 60 -8.43 -8.37 -1.38
N LEU A 61 -7.15 -8.10 -1.71
CA LEU A 61 -6.56 -6.77 -1.48
C LEU A 61 -7.13 -5.67 -2.36
N ARG A 62 -7.62 -6.00 -3.57
CA ARG A 62 -8.31 -5.02 -4.43
C ARG A 62 -9.56 -4.40 -3.81
N HIS A 63 -10.15 -5.04 -2.80
CA HIS A 63 -11.34 -4.58 -2.11
C HIS A 63 -11.02 -3.69 -0.90
N LEU A 64 -9.75 -3.62 -0.51
CA LEU A 64 -9.30 -2.73 0.54
C LEU A 64 -9.52 -1.28 0.12
N ASP A 65 -9.92 -0.49 1.10
CA ASP A 65 -10.18 0.92 0.92
C ASP A 65 -8.86 1.70 0.82
N LYS A 66 -8.86 2.72 -0.02
CA LYS A 66 -7.70 3.57 -0.37
C LYS A 66 -8.22 4.87 -0.97
N ASN A 67 -7.47 5.96 -0.85
CA ASN A 67 -7.89 7.24 -1.41
C ASN A 67 -7.58 7.33 -2.91
N GLU A 68 -8.49 6.84 -3.76
CA GLU A 68 -8.32 6.81 -5.22
C GLU A 68 -8.32 8.19 -5.90
N GLN A 69 -8.68 9.26 -5.18
CA GLN A 69 -8.62 10.62 -5.70
C GLN A 69 -7.17 11.09 -5.80
N VAL A 70 -6.38 10.89 -4.75
CA VAL A 70 -5.02 11.44 -4.62
C VAL A 70 -3.91 10.41 -4.82
N VAL A 71 -4.17 9.10 -4.69
CA VAL A 71 -3.16 8.08 -4.96
C VAL A 71 -3.14 7.68 -6.43
N HIS A 72 -1.95 7.68 -7.02
CA HIS A 72 -1.76 7.42 -8.46
C HIS A 72 -0.86 6.21 -8.75
N SER A 73 -0.23 5.64 -7.72
CA SER A 73 0.57 4.42 -7.83
C SER A 73 -0.31 3.17 -7.78
N TYR A 74 0.01 2.19 -8.62
CA TYR A 74 -0.56 0.83 -8.57
C TYR A 74 -2.08 0.75 -8.80
N LEU A 75 -2.71 1.83 -9.24
CA LEU A 75 -4.12 1.83 -9.66
C LEU A 75 -4.24 1.68 -11.17
N LYS A 76 -5.31 1.02 -11.60
CA LYS A 76 -5.68 0.96 -13.01
C LYS A 76 -5.92 2.41 -13.51
N GLU A 77 -5.48 2.70 -14.73
CA GLU A 77 -5.64 4.02 -15.39
C GLU A 77 -4.89 5.20 -14.75
N LYS A 78 -4.27 5.02 -13.58
CA LYS A 78 -3.35 5.98 -12.97
C LYS A 78 -1.90 5.62 -13.31
N SER A 79 -1.05 6.62 -13.27
CA SER A 79 0.39 6.52 -13.57
C SER A 79 1.13 7.72 -12.97
N VAL A 80 2.46 7.65 -12.96
CA VAL A 80 3.31 8.79 -12.59
C VAL A 80 2.96 10.04 -13.41
N LEU A 81 2.63 9.85 -14.70
CA LEU A 81 2.22 10.94 -15.58
C LEU A 81 0.92 11.59 -15.11
N THR A 82 -0.07 10.80 -14.67
CA THR A 82 -1.33 11.36 -14.16
C THR A 82 -1.14 12.10 -12.84
N ALA A 83 -0.20 11.68 -11.99
CA ALA A 83 0.13 12.37 -10.74
C ALA A 83 0.68 13.76 -11.06
N VAL A 84 1.75 13.82 -11.85
CA VAL A 84 2.42 15.08 -12.23
C VAL A 84 1.51 16.01 -13.02
N LYS A 85 0.65 15.48 -13.91
CA LYS A 85 -0.29 16.29 -14.71
C LYS A 85 -1.24 17.11 -13.84
N ALA A 86 -1.64 16.63 -12.65
CA ALA A 86 -2.49 17.37 -11.73
C ALA A 86 -1.88 18.72 -11.33
N HIS A 87 -0.55 18.82 -11.30
CA HIS A 87 0.20 19.98 -10.86
C HIS A 87 0.69 20.89 -12.01
N SER A 88 0.30 20.61 -13.26
CA SER A 88 0.83 21.28 -14.46
C SER A 88 0.60 22.79 -14.55
N SER A 89 -0.36 23.32 -13.79
CA SER A 89 -0.67 24.76 -13.72
C SER A 89 -0.11 25.47 -12.48
N SER A 90 0.61 24.74 -11.63
CA SER A 90 1.18 25.26 -10.37
C SER A 90 2.50 25.99 -10.60
N LYS A 91 2.85 26.89 -9.68
CA LYS A 91 4.07 27.70 -9.72
C LYS A 91 5.10 27.30 -8.68
N CYS A 92 4.65 26.77 -7.56
CA CYS A 92 5.48 26.27 -6.46
C CYS A 92 5.16 24.80 -6.20
N PHE A 93 6.15 24.07 -5.72
CA PHE A 93 6.09 22.64 -5.49
C PHE A 93 6.80 22.32 -4.18
N PHE A 94 6.25 21.35 -3.47
CA PHE A 94 6.85 20.69 -2.34
C PHE A 94 6.88 19.19 -2.68
N LEU A 95 8.08 18.65 -2.75
CA LEU A 95 8.34 17.27 -3.14
C LEU A 95 9.01 16.57 -1.99
N THR A 96 8.47 15.45 -1.53
CA THR A 96 9.10 14.63 -0.48
C THR A 96 8.83 13.16 -0.73
N ASP A 97 9.54 12.28 -0.03
CA ASP A 97 9.21 10.85 0.02
C ASP A 97 9.18 10.33 1.46
N ILE A 98 8.48 9.21 1.66
CA ILE A 98 8.45 8.51 2.94
C ILE A 98 9.66 7.59 3.04
N LYS A 99 10.44 7.78 4.10
CA LYS A 99 11.63 6.97 4.37
C LYS A 99 11.25 5.52 4.67
N ASP A 100 11.99 4.59 4.04
CA ASP A 100 11.89 3.14 4.28
C ASP A 100 10.45 2.59 4.14
N PHE A 101 9.65 3.21 3.25
CA PHE A 101 8.19 3.10 3.16
C PHE A 101 7.62 1.70 3.36
N PHE A 102 7.99 0.73 2.52
CA PHE A 102 7.46 -0.65 2.62
C PHE A 102 7.85 -1.31 3.95
N THR A 103 9.12 -1.21 4.35
CA THR A 103 9.60 -1.80 5.61
C THR A 103 9.05 -1.13 6.87
N SER A 104 8.51 0.09 6.73
CA SER A 104 7.84 0.81 7.81
C SER A 104 6.40 0.31 8.02
N VAL A 105 5.71 -0.21 6.99
CA VAL A 105 4.40 -0.85 7.17
C VAL A 105 4.57 -2.25 7.79
N LYS A 106 4.28 -2.35 9.09
CA LYS A 106 4.53 -3.55 9.89
C LYS A 106 3.44 -4.61 9.74
N THR A 107 3.76 -5.83 10.14
CA THR A 107 2.81 -6.96 10.14
C THR A 107 1.51 -6.65 10.88
N GLN A 108 1.56 -5.98 12.04
CA GLN A 108 0.35 -5.57 12.76
C GLN A 108 -0.52 -4.58 11.97
N ASN A 109 0.08 -3.74 11.13
CA ASN A 109 -0.69 -2.82 10.30
C ASN A 109 -1.49 -3.60 9.26
N VAL A 110 -0.91 -4.64 8.65
CA VAL A 110 -1.63 -5.51 7.70
C VAL A 110 -2.81 -6.22 8.38
N LEU A 111 -2.63 -6.74 9.59
CA LEU A 111 -3.72 -7.33 10.37
C LEU A 111 -4.85 -6.32 10.62
N HIS A 112 -4.51 -5.10 11.03
CA HIS A 112 -5.47 -4.03 11.24
C HIS A 112 -6.25 -3.69 9.96
N LEU A 113 -5.56 -3.52 8.83
CA LEU A 113 -6.20 -3.20 7.53
C LEU A 113 -7.18 -4.28 7.08
N LEU A 114 -6.77 -5.56 7.14
CA LEU A 114 -7.63 -6.67 6.77
C LEU A 114 -8.85 -6.77 7.70
N THR A 115 -8.68 -6.46 8.98
CA THR A 115 -9.79 -6.46 9.95
C THR A 115 -10.75 -5.29 9.71
N ARG A 116 -10.22 -4.08 9.47
CA ARG A 116 -10.99 -2.86 9.16
C ARG A 116 -11.90 -3.07 7.95
N ASP A 117 -11.35 -3.64 6.88
CA ASP A 117 -12.04 -3.76 5.59
C ASP A 117 -12.72 -5.11 5.37
N LYS A 118 -12.80 -5.97 6.40
CA LYS A 118 -13.31 -7.36 6.28
C LYS A 118 -14.68 -7.46 5.63
N LEU A 119 -15.57 -6.48 5.87
CA LEU A 119 -16.93 -6.45 5.33
C LEU A 119 -16.98 -6.10 3.83
N ARG A 120 -15.91 -5.51 3.28
CA ARG A 120 -15.79 -5.16 1.85
C ARG A 120 -15.33 -6.35 1.00
N ILE A 121 -14.73 -7.35 1.63
CA ILE A 121 -14.13 -8.50 0.97
C ILE A 121 -15.24 -9.52 0.63
N PRO A 122 -15.38 -9.95 -0.63
CA PRO A 122 -16.51 -10.78 -1.09
C PRO A 122 -16.32 -12.27 -0.79
N ILE A 123 -15.77 -12.61 0.37
CA ILE A 123 -15.49 -13.97 0.83
C ILE A 123 -16.22 -14.22 2.16
N THR A 124 -17.12 -15.21 2.20
CA THR A 124 -18.06 -15.40 3.31
C THR A 124 -17.39 -15.72 4.65
N ASP A 125 -16.28 -16.43 4.61
CA ASP A 125 -15.55 -16.95 5.76
C ASP A 125 -14.17 -16.29 5.89
N PHE A 126 -14.00 -15.10 5.31
CA PHE A 126 -12.74 -14.36 5.25
C PHE A 126 -12.06 -14.20 6.61
N GLU A 127 -12.86 -13.93 7.66
CA GLU A 127 -12.36 -13.71 9.02
C GLU A 127 -11.51 -14.88 9.55
N ARG A 128 -11.76 -16.11 9.10
CA ARG A 128 -10.99 -17.31 9.48
C ARG A 128 -9.57 -17.32 8.90
N TYR A 129 -9.32 -16.55 7.85
CA TYR A 129 -8.08 -16.59 7.06
C TYR A 129 -7.27 -15.30 7.14
N ILE A 130 -7.68 -14.33 7.98
CA ILE A 130 -6.95 -13.06 8.14
C ILE A 130 -5.50 -13.33 8.51
N GLU A 131 -5.24 -14.11 9.56
CA GLU A 131 -3.88 -14.44 10.01
C GLU A 131 -3.06 -15.18 8.95
N THR A 132 -3.69 -16.11 8.21
CA THR A 132 -3.05 -16.79 7.08
C THR A 132 -2.60 -15.79 6.02
N ILE A 133 -3.45 -14.82 5.68
CA ILE A 133 -3.14 -13.80 4.67
C ILE A 133 -2.07 -12.84 5.20
N VAL A 134 -2.11 -12.45 6.47
CA VAL A 134 -1.04 -11.66 7.11
C VAL A 134 0.30 -12.38 7.00
N ASN A 135 0.35 -13.66 7.36
CA ASN A 135 1.57 -14.48 7.28
C ASN A 135 2.09 -14.61 5.84
N LEU A 136 1.20 -14.82 4.86
CA LEU A 136 1.59 -14.93 3.46
C LEU A 136 2.04 -13.59 2.85
N THR A 137 1.53 -12.46 3.32
CA THR A 137 1.79 -11.14 2.68
C THR A 137 2.87 -10.31 3.37
N THR A 138 3.38 -10.76 4.51
CA THR A 138 4.43 -10.09 5.27
C THR A 138 5.65 -10.99 5.42
N PHE A 139 6.83 -10.38 5.55
CA PHE A 139 8.08 -11.09 5.79
C PHE A 139 9.03 -10.18 6.57
N ALA A 140 9.83 -10.76 7.47
CA ALA A 140 10.72 -9.98 8.34
C ALA A 140 10.02 -8.81 9.07
N GLY A 141 8.76 -9.03 9.50
CA GLY A 141 7.98 -8.08 10.31
C GLY A 141 7.33 -6.91 9.56
N SER A 142 7.38 -6.89 8.22
CA SER A 142 6.80 -5.81 7.40
C SER A 142 6.31 -6.31 6.04
N ILE A 143 5.70 -5.43 5.25
CA ILE A 143 5.39 -5.77 3.84
C ILE A 143 6.69 -5.75 3.01
N PRO A 144 7.01 -6.81 2.25
CA PRO A 144 8.34 -6.93 1.65
C PRO A 144 8.44 -6.17 0.33
N VAL A 145 9.59 -5.55 0.05
CA VAL A 145 9.90 -5.07 -1.30
C VAL A 145 10.04 -6.28 -2.24
N GLY A 146 9.22 -6.33 -3.29
CA GLY A 146 9.22 -7.41 -4.29
C GLY A 146 8.00 -8.33 -4.26
N PHE A 147 7.21 -8.30 -3.19
CA PHE A 147 5.93 -9.00 -3.15
C PHE A 147 4.89 -8.25 -4.01
N PRO A 148 4.08 -8.95 -4.82
CA PRO A 148 3.04 -8.29 -5.62
C PRO A 148 1.87 -7.77 -4.77
N THR A 149 1.80 -8.10 -3.48
CA THR A 149 0.75 -7.64 -2.53
C THR A 149 1.13 -6.35 -1.80
N SER A 150 2.42 -6.09 -1.60
CA SER A 150 2.90 -4.89 -0.88
C SER A 150 2.38 -3.57 -1.47
N PRO A 151 2.29 -3.39 -2.80
CA PRO A 151 1.72 -2.17 -3.39
C PRO A 151 0.28 -1.85 -2.96
N SER A 152 -0.59 -2.86 -2.93
CA SER A 152 -1.99 -2.69 -2.53
C SER A 152 -2.12 -2.43 -1.03
N LEU A 153 -1.31 -3.13 -0.22
CA LEU A 153 -1.27 -2.94 1.23
C LEU A 153 -0.77 -1.54 1.61
N SER A 154 0.29 -1.04 0.96
CA SER A 154 0.86 0.27 1.29
C SER A 154 -0.08 1.41 0.91
N ASN A 155 -0.82 1.30 -0.20
CA ASN A 155 -1.84 2.27 -0.56
C ASN A 155 -3.01 2.30 0.43
N SER A 156 -3.48 1.14 0.88
CA SER A 156 -4.57 1.05 1.85
C SER A 156 -4.15 1.50 3.26
N PHE A 157 -2.89 1.28 3.61
CA PHE A 157 -2.28 1.74 4.86
C PHE A 157 -2.35 3.27 5.01
N LEU A 158 -2.04 4.01 3.94
CA LEU A 158 -2.04 5.47 3.96
C LEU A 158 -3.43 6.11 3.76
N LEU A 159 -4.52 5.35 3.79
CA LEU A 159 -5.87 5.88 3.56
C LEU A 159 -6.22 7.10 4.43
N GLU A 160 -5.98 7.00 5.74
CA GLU A 160 -6.33 8.07 6.68
C GLU A 160 -5.40 9.29 6.52
N PHE A 161 -4.10 9.04 6.32
CA PHE A 161 -3.13 10.08 6.00
C PHE A 161 -3.50 10.84 4.73
N ASP A 162 -3.82 10.12 3.66
CA ASP A 162 -4.21 10.71 2.38
C ASP A 162 -5.45 11.59 2.54
N ALA A 163 -6.45 11.15 3.32
CA ALA A 163 -7.67 11.91 3.56
C ALA A 163 -7.42 13.21 4.33
N VAL A 164 -6.58 13.16 5.38
CA VAL A 164 -6.23 14.35 6.17
C VAL A 164 -5.41 15.34 5.34
N LEU A 165 -4.43 14.84 4.59
CA LEU A 165 -3.57 15.70 3.76
C LEU A 165 -4.32 16.29 2.56
N GLU A 166 -5.19 15.50 1.90
CA GLU A 166 -6.08 15.99 0.84
C GLU A 166 -6.94 17.15 1.35
N LYS A 167 -7.56 16.97 2.53
CA LYS A 167 -8.39 18.00 3.15
C LYS A 167 -7.57 19.26 3.44
N TYR A 168 -6.41 19.10 4.09
CA TYR A 168 -5.51 20.22 4.39
C TYR A 168 -5.13 20.99 3.12
N CYS A 169 -4.72 20.28 2.07
CA CYS A 169 -4.35 20.91 0.80
C CYS A 169 -5.54 21.64 0.17
N CYS A 170 -6.75 21.05 0.20
CA CYS A 170 -7.95 21.70 -0.31
C CYS A 170 -8.25 23.02 0.41
N GLU A 171 -8.16 23.03 1.75
CA GLU A 171 -8.40 24.23 2.58
C GLU A 171 -7.39 25.35 2.31
N HIS A 172 -6.17 25.03 1.90
CA HIS A 172 -5.10 26.00 1.60
C HIS A 172 -4.97 26.31 0.10
N GLY A 173 -5.85 25.76 -0.75
CA GLY A 173 -5.79 25.95 -2.20
C GLY A 173 -4.60 25.27 -2.88
N PHE A 174 -4.05 24.23 -2.24
CA PHE A 174 -3.00 23.37 -2.79
C PHE A 174 -3.57 22.16 -3.52
N ILE A 175 -2.75 21.56 -4.38
CA ILE A 175 -3.01 20.31 -5.08
C ILE A 175 -2.10 19.26 -4.46
N TYR A 176 -2.66 18.09 -4.13
CA TYR A 176 -1.92 16.96 -3.57
C TYR A 176 -2.10 15.72 -4.46
N THR A 177 -0.98 15.06 -4.79
CA THR A 177 -0.99 13.69 -5.28
C THR A 177 0.09 12.86 -4.59
N ARG A 178 -0.13 11.54 -4.50
CA ARG A 178 0.84 10.57 -3.99
C ARG A 178 1.10 9.48 -5.01
N TYR A 179 2.37 9.15 -5.21
CA TYR A 179 2.81 8.03 -6.02
C TYR A 179 3.74 7.13 -5.19
N SER A 180 3.20 6.05 -4.64
CA SER A 180 3.89 5.17 -3.68
C SER A 180 4.29 5.98 -2.44
N ASP A 181 5.59 6.12 -2.23
CA ASP A 181 6.26 6.88 -1.18
C ASP A 181 6.43 8.36 -1.54
N ASP A 182 6.39 8.70 -2.83
CA ASP A 182 6.54 10.08 -3.30
C ASP A 182 5.25 10.89 -3.05
N ILE A 183 5.40 12.03 -2.40
CA ILE A 183 4.34 13.01 -2.13
C ILE A 183 4.64 14.29 -2.92
N ILE A 184 3.64 14.77 -3.65
CA ILE A 184 3.72 16.01 -4.43
C ILE A 184 2.61 16.93 -3.94
N ILE A 185 3.00 18.10 -3.43
CA ILE A 185 2.08 19.19 -3.10
C ILE A 185 2.47 20.39 -3.95
N SER A 186 1.51 21.10 -4.52
CA SER A 186 1.79 22.30 -5.32
C SER A 186 0.74 23.38 -5.15
N GLY A 187 1.12 24.63 -5.45
CA GLY A 187 0.25 25.80 -5.28
C GLY A 187 0.47 26.87 -6.35
N LYS A 188 -0.29 27.96 -6.26
CA LYS A 188 -0.15 29.12 -7.16
C LYS A 188 0.88 30.15 -6.66
N SER A 189 1.22 30.13 -5.38
CA SER A 189 2.20 30.99 -4.71
C SER A 189 2.85 30.23 -3.56
N PHE A 190 4.00 30.71 -3.06
CA PHE A 190 4.68 30.13 -1.90
C PHE A 190 3.97 30.39 -0.56
N GLU A 191 2.86 31.11 -0.56
CA GLU A 191 2.09 31.38 0.64
C GLU A 191 1.60 30.07 1.26
N GLY A 192 1.91 29.85 2.55
CA GLY A 192 1.56 28.64 3.29
C GLY A 192 2.53 27.45 3.12
N PHE A 193 3.66 27.63 2.41
CA PHE A 193 4.68 26.58 2.27
C PHE A 193 5.69 26.53 3.43
N ASP A 194 5.80 27.59 4.24
CA ASP A 194 6.89 27.77 5.20
C ASP A 194 7.03 26.64 6.24
N ASN A 195 5.94 25.94 6.57
CA ASN A 195 5.92 24.85 7.54
C ASN A 195 5.46 23.51 6.97
N LEU A 196 5.33 23.40 5.65
CA LEU A 196 4.65 22.26 5.02
C LEU A 196 5.32 20.91 5.34
N GLU A 197 6.65 20.86 5.45
CA GLU A 197 7.36 19.64 5.87
C GLU A 197 6.94 19.18 7.27
N ASN A 198 6.88 20.10 8.23
CA ASN A 198 6.48 19.81 9.61
C ASN A 198 5.00 19.42 9.69
N ASP A 199 4.15 20.09 8.91
CA ASP A 199 2.72 19.81 8.86
C ASP A 199 2.45 18.41 8.28
N VAL A 200 3.08 18.08 7.16
CA VAL A 200 2.97 16.75 6.53
C VAL A 200 3.53 15.67 7.46
N GLN A 201 4.70 15.89 8.09
CA GLN A 201 5.26 14.94 9.05
C GLN A 201 4.34 14.74 10.27
N SER A 202 3.73 15.81 10.78
CA SER A 202 2.78 15.76 11.91
C SER A 202 1.51 14.99 11.55
N MET A 203 0.97 15.20 10.34
CA MET A 203 -0.16 14.43 9.84
C MET A 203 0.20 12.96 9.68
N LEU A 204 1.37 12.65 9.09
CA LEU A 204 1.84 11.28 8.89
C LEU A 204 1.99 10.52 10.22
N TYR A 205 2.57 11.18 11.23
CA TYR A 205 2.69 10.65 12.58
C TYR A 205 1.31 10.33 13.19
N LYS A 206 0.36 11.26 13.11
CA LYS A 206 -0.96 11.14 13.74
C LYS A 206 -1.92 10.18 13.05
N SER A 207 -1.79 10.00 11.74
CA SER A 207 -2.78 9.30 10.90
C SER A 207 -2.26 8.05 10.19
N ALA A 208 -0.96 7.75 10.29
CA ALA A 208 -0.40 6.50 9.77
C ALA A 208 0.36 5.73 10.85
N SER A 209 1.46 6.27 11.35
CA SER A 209 2.27 5.63 12.39
C SER A 209 3.35 6.58 12.91
N GLU A 210 3.71 6.42 14.19
CA GLU A 210 4.80 7.15 14.83
C GLU A 210 6.18 6.82 14.24
N ASP A 211 6.32 5.64 13.62
CA ASP A 211 7.56 5.16 13.00
C ASP A 211 7.76 5.66 11.56
N PHE A 212 6.84 6.49 11.04
CA PHE A 212 6.89 7.01 9.68
C PHE A 212 7.51 8.40 9.64
N PHE A 213 8.54 8.52 8.81
CA PHE A 213 9.29 9.76 8.67
C PHE A 213 9.39 10.17 7.20
N LEU A 214 9.29 11.46 6.95
CA LEU A 214 9.70 12.06 5.70
C LEU A 214 11.21 11.96 5.54
N ASN A 215 11.66 11.85 4.31
CA ASN A 215 13.07 11.86 3.98
C ASN A 215 13.56 13.28 3.72
N THR A 216 14.04 13.90 4.79
CA THR A 216 14.56 15.27 4.77
C THR A 216 15.64 15.53 3.70
N LYS A 217 16.37 14.49 3.25
CA LYS A 217 17.38 14.62 2.19
C LYS A 217 16.79 14.75 0.78
N LYS A 218 15.55 14.28 0.60
CA LYS A 218 14.83 14.33 -0.67
C LYS A 218 13.71 15.37 -0.66
N THR A 219 13.35 15.90 0.51
CA THR A 219 12.43 17.03 0.65
C THR A 219 12.97 18.26 -0.08
N ARG A 220 12.14 18.90 -0.92
CA ARG A 220 12.47 20.10 -1.72
C ARG A 220 11.28 21.01 -1.90
#